data_AF-A0A6A3BCJ4-F1
#
_entry.id   AF-A0A6A3BCJ4-F1
#
_cell.length_a   1.000
_cell.length_b   1.000
_cell.length_c   1.000
_cell.angle_alpha   90.00
_cell.angle_beta   90.00
_cell.angle_gamma   90.00
#
_symmetry.space_group_name_H-M   'P 1'
#
loop_
_entity.id
_entity.type
_entity.pdbx_description
1 polymer ?
#
loop_
_entity_poly.entity_id
_entity_poly.type
_entity_poly.pdbx_seq_one_letter_code
_entity_poly.pdbx_strand_id
1 'polypeptide(L)'
;MAILDRLPTRVRLMRMGLTVENEKCMLCGIEAETRDHLFFDCGFARELWGAVLILCGVNRRVRNWGRELAWNVHCFKGKSLIARMFKLDWASHVYDIWKEINSRLFGGKTRLMDDVLKDVKEDVQI
;
A
#
# COMPACT_ATOMS: atom_id res chain seq x y z
N MET A 1 -5.69 -9.76 5.54
CA MET A 1 -5.40 -9.00 6.78
C MET A 1 -5.66 -7.51 6.62
N ALA A 2 -5.18 -6.85 5.56
CA ALA A 2 -5.43 -5.43 5.28
C ALA A 2 -6.91 -5.05 5.26
N ILE A 3 -7.74 -5.79 4.51
CA ILE A 3 -9.19 -5.53 4.38
C ILE A 3 -9.91 -5.54 5.74
N LEU A 4 -9.51 -6.43 6.64
CA LEU A 4 -10.11 -6.58 7.96
C LEU A 4 -9.56 -5.58 8.99
N ASP A 5 -8.70 -4.65 8.59
CA ASP A 5 -7.99 -3.73 9.47
C ASP A 5 -7.11 -4.41 10.53
N ARG A 6 -6.65 -5.63 10.26
CA ARG A 6 -5.88 -6.45 11.23
C ARG A 6 -4.37 -6.38 11.04
N LEU A 7 -3.87 -5.40 10.30
CA LEU A 7 -2.43 -5.22 10.13
C LEU A 7 -1.82 -4.58 11.38
N PRO A 8 -0.59 -4.95 11.75
CA PRO A 8 0.11 -4.40 12.91
C PRO A 8 0.64 -2.99 12.62
N THR A 9 -0.26 -2.03 12.34
CA THR A 9 0.13 -0.63 12.21
C THR A 9 0.54 -0.07 13.57
N ARG A 10 1.43 0.93 13.62
CA ARG A 10 1.89 1.52 14.88
C ARG A 10 0.74 1.94 15.80
N VAL A 11 -0.30 2.58 15.27
CA VAL A 11 -1.51 2.96 16.04
C VAL A 11 -2.21 1.72 16.63
N ARG A 12 -2.30 0.61 15.89
CA ARG A 12 -2.93 -0.62 16.38
C ARG A 12 -2.06 -1.32 17.43
N LEU A 13 -0.75 -1.36 17.24
CA LEU A 13 0.20 -1.93 18.19
C LEU A 13 0.16 -1.18 19.53
N MET A 14 0.11 0.15 19.51
CA MET A 14 -0.07 0.97 20.71
C MET A 14 -1.40 0.66 21.42
N ARG A 15 -2.50 0.51 20.68
CA ARG A 15 -3.80 0.10 21.25
C ARG A 15 -3.78 -1.29 21.87
N MET A 16 -2.88 -2.17 21.43
CA MET A 16 -2.65 -3.49 22.02
C MET A 16 -1.75 -3.45 23.26
N GLY A 17 -1.29 -2.27 23.68
CA GLY A 17 -0.42 -2.09 24.86
C GLY A 17 1.06 -2.36 24.58
N LEU A 18 1.48 -2.44 23.32
CA LEU A 18 2.89 -2.60 22.96
C LEU A 18 3.59 -1.23 22.92
N THR A 19 4.82 -1.18 23.45
CA THR A 19 5.66 0.02 23.41
C THR A 19 6.16 0.26 21.99
N VAL A 20 5.72 1.35 21.37
CA VAL A 20 6.18 1.84 20.08
C VAL A 20 6.68 3.27 20.28
N GLU A 21 7.82 3.64 19.70
CA GLU A 21 8.47 4.94 19.92
C GLU A 21 7.58 6.14 19.60
N ASN A 22 6.80 6.04 18.52
CA ASN A 22 5.80 7.03 18.12
C ASN A 22 4.77 6.39 17.18
N GLU A 23 3.65 7.09 16.97
CA GLU A 23 2.57 6.63 16.10
C GLU A 23 2.78 6.97 14.63
N LYS A 24 3.85 7.71 14.27
CA LYS A 24 4.03 8.25 12.91
C LYS A 24 4.25 7.14 11.90
N CYS A 25 3.71 7.33 10.70
CA CYS A 25 3.83 6.44 9.56
C CYS A 25 5.29 6.17 9.20
N MET A 26 5.66 4.90 9.09
CA MET A 26 7.02 4.48 8.72
C MET A 26 7.42 4.94 7.32
N LEU A 27 6.44 5.22 6.44
CA LEU A 27 6.69 5.62 5.05
C LEU A 27 7.00 7.12 4.92
N CYS A 28 6.16 7.99 5.50
CA CYS A 28 6.31 9.44 5.36
C CYS A 28 6.85 10.15 6.61
N GLY A 29 6.74 9.55 7.80
CA GLY A 29 7.17 10.16 9.06
C GLY A 29 6.36 11.38 9.52
N ILE A 30 5.17 11.63 8.95
CA ILE A 30 4.36 12.83 9.21
C ILE A 30 3.14 12.50 10.06
N GLU A 31 2.19 11.76 9.49
CA GLU A 31 0.88 11.44 10.11
C GLU A 31 0.90 10.10 10.86
N ALA A 32 -0.11 9.85 11.68
CA ALA A 32 -0.26 8.59 12.39
C ALA A 32 -0.45 7.38 11.43
N GLU A 33 0.23 6.28 11.72
CA GLU A 33 0.17 5.04 10.95
C GLU A 33 -1.12 4.27 11.24
N THR A 34 -2.17 4.63 10.51
CA THR A 34 -3.42 3.87 10.40
C THR A 34 -3.41 3.07 9.10
N ARG A 35 -4.29 2.07 8.95
CA ARG A 35 -4.44 1.36 7.66
C ARG A 35 -4.72 2.33 6.52
N ASP A 36 -5.68 3.22 6.71
CA ASP A 36 -6.15 4.11 5.65
C ASP A 36 -5.02 5.06 5.22
N HIS A 37 -4.29 5.61 6.18
CA HIS A 37 -3.09 6.38 5.89
C HIS A 37 -2.03 5.54 5.19
N LEU A 38 -1.70 4.37 5.73
CA LEU A 38 -0.62 3.54 5.23
C LEU A 38 -0.80 3.14 3.76
N PHE A 39 -2.03 2.90 3.31
CA PHE A 39 -2.29 2.48 1.92
C PHE A 39 -2.68 3.62 0.98
N PHE A 40 -3.42 4.64 1.43
CA PHE A 40 -4.05 5.58 0.49
C PHE A 40 -4.01 7.06 0.87
N ASP A 41 -3.75 7.42 2.12
CA ASP A 41 -3.58 8.84 2.51
C ASP A 41 -2.11 9.26 2.68
N CYS A 42 -1.20 8.30 2.83
CA CYS A 42 0.24 8.55 2.77
C CYS A 42 0.63 8.94 1.36
N GLY A 43 1.32 10.08 1.20
CA GLY A 43 1.84 10.53 -0.10
C GLY A 43 2.67 9.46 -0.79
N PHE A 44 3.49 8.73 -0.01
CA PHE A 44 4.31 7.64 -0.52
C PHE A 44 3.46 6.53 -1.15
N ALA A 45 2.54 5.95 -0.37
CA ALA A 45 1.69 4.86 -0.84
C ALA A 45 0.75 5.28 -1.97
N ARG A 46 0.25 6.52 -1.92
CA ARG A 46 -0.62 7.09 -2.94
C ARG A 46 0.07 7.22 -4.29
N GLU A 47 1.31 7.69 -4.31
CA GLU A 47 2.10 7.80 -5.53
C GLU A 47 2.42 6.43 -6.12
N LEU A 48 2.81 5.48 -5.27
CA LEU A 48 3.05 4.09 -5.66
C LEU A 48 1.82 3.46 -6.32
N TRP A 49 0.64 3.60 -5.70
CA TRP A 49 -0.61 3.09 -6.27
C TRP A 49 -0.99 3.81 -7.57
N GLY A 50 -0.76 5.13 -7.64
CA GLY A 50 -0.98 5.91 -8.86
C GLY A 50 -0.13 5.40 -10.03
N ALA A 51 1.13 5.08 -9.78
CA ALA A 51 2.02 4.49 -10.78
C ALA A 51 1.52 3.11 -11.26
N VAL A 52 1.11 2.24 -10.33
CA VAL A 52 0.50 0.94 -10.66
C VAL A 52 -0.74 1.11 -11.54
N LEU A 53 -1.65 2.03 -11.18
CA LEU A 53 -2.85 2.29 -11.98
C LEU A 53 -2.50 2.75 -13.40
N ILE A 54 -1.51 3.62 -13.57
CA ILE A 54 -1.05 4.10 -14.89
C ILE A 54 -0.48 2.93 -15.71
N LEU A 55 0.34 2.07 -15.11
CA LEU A 55 0.89 0.88 -15.77
C LEU A 55 -0.20 -0.08 -16.24
N CYS A 56 -1.30 -0.17 -15.49
CA CYS A 56 -2.48 -0.96 -15.85
C CYS A 56 -3.45 -0.24 -16.81
N GLY A 57 -3.05 0.90 -17.39
CA GLY A 57 -3.86 1.68 -18.33
C GLY A 57 -5.01 2.45 -17.70
N VAL A 58 -5.01 2.64 -16.39
CA VAL A 58 -6.06 3.35 -15.64
C VAL A 58 -5.58 4.75 -15.27
N ASN A 59 -6.07 5.77 -15.99
CA ASN A 59 -5.81 7.16 -15.65
C ASN A 59 -6.89 7.73 -14.72
N ARG A 60 -6.64 7.71 -13.41
CA ARG A 60 -7.55 8.28 -12.40
C ARG A 60 -6.79 8.79 -11.18
N ARG A 61 -7.45 9.64 -10.39
CA ARG A 61 -6.96 10.03 -9.07
C ARG A 61 -7.18 8.91 -8.05
N VAL A 62 -6.12 8.60 -7.30
CA VAL A 62 -6.19 7.73 -6.11
C VAL A 62 -7.05 8.40 -5.05
N ARG A 63 -7.97 7.63 -4.47
CA ARG A 63 -8.92 8.05 -3.43
C ARG A 63 -8.54 7.42 -2.09
N ASN A 64 -9.32 7.71 -1.05
CA ASN A 64 -9.16 7.07 0.25
C ASN A 64 -9.46 5.55 0.21
N TRP A 65 -9.05 4.86 1.28
CA TRP A 65 -9.21 3.42 1.45
C TRP A 65 -10.61 2.90 1.07
N GLY A 66 -11.67 3.50 1.62
CA GLY A 66 -13.03 3.02 1.38
C GLY A 66 -13.43 3.07 -0.10
N ARG A 67 -13.07 4.15 -0.81
CA ARG A 67 -13.39 4.31 -2.24
C ARG A 67 -12.51 3.43 -3.12
N GLU A 68 -11.23 3.30 -2.78
CA GLU A 68 -10.31 2.41 -3.50
C GLU A 68 -10.74 0.95 -3.34
N LEU A 69 -11.05 0.50 -2.12
CA LEU A 69 -11.52 -0.85 -1.86
C LEU A 69 -12.83 -1.16 -2.60
N ALA A 70 -13.81 -0.25 -2.55
CA ALA A 70 -15.09 -0.44 -3.25
C ALA A 70 -14.90 -0.58 -4.77
N TRP A 71 -14.03 0.25 -5.35
CA TRP A 71 -13.70 0.16 -6.77
C TRP A 71 -12.96 -1.13 -7.11
N ASN A 72 -11.96 -1.51 -6.30
CA ASN A 72 -11.22 -2.75 -6.49
C ASN A 72 -12.15 -3.97 -6.45
N VAL A 73 -13.05 -4.05 -5.46
CA VAL A 73 -14.06 -5.12 -5.37
C VAL A 73 -14.95 -5.18 -6.61
N HIS A 74 -15.30 -4.02 -7.20
CA HIS A 74 -16.02 -3.98 -8.46
C HIS A 74 -15.17 -4.52 -9.63
N CYS A 75 -13.92 -4.07 -9.76
CA CYS A 75 -13.00 -4.52 -10.81
C CYS A 75 -12.59 -5.99 -10.69
N PHE A 76 -12.64 -6.56 -9.48
CA PHE A 76 -12.31 -7.96 -9.21
C PHE A 76 -13.43 -8.94 -9.62
N LYS A 77 -14.60 -8.45 -10.03
CA LYS A 77 -15.71 -9.30 -10.44
C LYS A 77 -15.41 -10.01 -11.76
N GLY A 78 -15.60 -11.33 -11.77
CA GLY A 78 -15.43 -12.17 -12.94
C GLY A 78 -14.06 -12.84 -13.05
N LYS A 79 -13.82 -13.46 -14.21
CA LYS A 79 -12.64 -14.28 -14.52
C LYS A 79 -11.84 -13.73 -15.71
N SER A 80 -12.11 -12.49 -16.13
CA SER A 80 -11.38 -11.87 -17.23
C SER A 80 -9.89 -11.68 -16.87
N LEU A 81 -9.04 -11.61 -17.90
CA LEU A 81 -7.61 -11.29 -17.73
C LEU A 81 -7.44 -10.00 -16.92
N ILE A 82 -8.22 -8.97 -17.25
CA ILE A 82 -8.25 -7.67 -16.58
C ILE A 82 -8.57 -7.82 -15.08
N ALA A 83 -9.59 -8.61 -14.73
CA ALA A 83 -9.95 -8.85 -13.32
C ALA A 83 -8.87 -9.63 -12.56
N ARG A 84 -8.07 -10.47 -13.25
CA ARG A 84 -6.91 -11.16 -12.66
C ARG A 84 -5.73 -10.21 -12.45
N MET A 85 -5.43 -9.35 -13.43
CA MET A 85 -4.38 -8.32 -13.31
C MET A 85 -4.65 -7.43 -12.11
N PHE A 86 -5.85 -6.84 -12.01
CA PHE A 86 -6.19 -5.99 -10.87
C PHE A 86 -6.07 -6.69 -9.51
N LYS A 87 -6.37 -8.00 -9.42
CA LYS A 87 -6.19 -8.76 -8.18
C LYS A 87 -4.71 -8.92 -7.83
N LEU A 88 -3.87 -9.18 -8.83
CA LEU A 88 -2.42 -9.27 -8.66
C LEU A 88 -1.84 -7.91 -8.28
N ASP A 89 -2.21 -6.84 -8.97
CA ASP A 89 -1.76 -5.48 -8.70
C ASP A 89 -2.08 -5.03 -7.28
N TRP A 90 -3.31 -5.31 -6.82
CA TRP A 90 -3.71 -5.03 -5.46
C TRP A 90 -2.91 -5.82 -4.44
N ALA A 91 -2.69 -7.11 -4.70
CA ALA A 91 -1.90 -7.96 -3.82
C ALA A 91 -0.44 -7.50 -3.77
N SER A 92 0.15 -7.14 -4.92
CA SER A 92 1.49 -6.57 -5.04
C SER A 92 1.59 -5.29 -4.25
N HIS A 93 0.70 -4.32 -4.47
CA HIS A 93 0.72 -3.05 -3.77
C HIS A 93 0.68 -3.22 -2.25
N VAL A 94 -0.18 -4.11 -1.74
CA VAL A 94 -0.24 -4.42 -0.30
C VAL A 94 1.07 -5.06 0.18
N TYR A 95 1.66 -5.94 -0.61
CA TYR A 95 2.93 -6.59 -0.31
C TYR A 95 4.12 -5.62 -0.34
N ASP A 96 4.20 -4.73 -1.32
CA ASP A 96 5.28 -3.75 -1.47
C ASP A 96 5.33 -2.79 -0.29
N ILE A 97 4.16 -2.33 0.15
CA ILE A 97 4.01 -1.52 1.37
C ILE A 97 4.49 -2.31 2.60
N TRP A 98 4.04 -3.56 2.75
CA TRP A 98 4.45 -4.40 3.88
C TRP A 98 5.96 -4.66 3.88
N LYS A 99 6.55 -4.96 2.72
CA LYS A 99 7.98 -5.19 2.51
C LYS A 99 8.79 -3.96 2.89
N GLU A 100 8.34 -2.77 2.49
CA GLU A 100 9.01 -1.51 2.80
C GLU A 100 8.97 -1.18 4.30
N ILE A 101 7.81 -1.31 4.95
CA ILE A 101 7.68 -1.12 6.40
C ILE A 101 8.58 -2.10 7.16
N ASN A 102 8.57 -3.38 6.79
CA ASN A 102 9.40 -4.37 7.46
C ASN A 102 10.89 -4.11 7.27
N SER A 103 11.32 -3.72 6.06
CA SER A 103 12.70 -3.33 5.82
C SER A 103 13.10 -2.19 6.77
N ARG A 104 12.29 -1.15 6.90
CA ARG A 104 12.56 -0.02 7.81
C ARG A 104 12.56 -0.44 9.28
N LEU A 105 11.70 -1.38 9.68
CA LEU A 105 11.59 -1.83 11.07
C LEU A 105 12.83 -2.61 11.52
N PHE A 106 13.36 -3.47 10.67
CA PHE A 106 14.45 -4.39 11.01
C PHE A 106 15.83 -3.86 10.58
N GLY A 107 15.99 -2.53 10.54
CA GLY A 107 17.28 -1.88 10.25
C GLY A 107 17.76 -2.02 8.81
N GLY A 108 16.86 -2.36 7.89
CA GLY A 108 17.12 -2.36 6.46
C GLY A 108 17.29 -0.94 5.91
N LYS A 109 17.82 -0.84 4.68
CA LYS A 109 17.96 0.45 3.99
C LYS A 109 16.58 1.06 3.77
N THR A 110 16.40 2.31 4.18
CA THR A 110 15.25 3.12 3.76
C THR A 110 15.44 3.42 2.28
N ARG A 111 14.52 2.94 1.45
CA ARG A 111 14.60 3.13 0.00
C ARG A 111 13.92 4.42 -0.40
N LEU A 112 14.47 5.09 -1.40
CA LEU A 112 13.81 6.26 -1.99
C LEU A 112 12.60 5.78 -2.79
N MET A 113 11.64 6.70 -3.01
CA MET A 113 10.46 6.41 -3.82
C MET A 113 10.84 5.81 -5.17
N ASP A 114 11.84 6.38 -5.84
CA ASP A 114 12.28 5.95 -7.16
C ASP A 114 12.77 4.49 -7.18
N ASP A 115 13.42 4.03 -6.12
CA ASP A 115 13.89 2.64 -6.01
C ASP A 115 12.71 1.68 -5.89
N VAL A 116 11.69 2.04 -5.10
CA VAL A 116 10.49 1.20 -4.92
C VAL A 116 9.62 1.21 -6.17
N LEU A 117 9.50 2.36 -6.85
CA LEU A 117 8.81 2.46 -8.13
C LEU A 117 9.50 1.65 -9.22
N LYS A 118 10.83 1.51 -9.19
CA LYS A 118 11.57 0.68 -10.14
C LYS A 118 11.22 -0.80 -9.96
N ASP A 119 11.25 -1.32 -8.74
CA ASP A 119 10.84 -2.71 -8.44
C ASP A 119 9.40 -2.97 -8.91
N VAL A 120 8.46 -2.07 -8.59
CA VAL A 120 7.06 -2.22 -9.00
C VAL A 120 6.88 -2.18 -10.51
N LYS A 121 7.67 -1.38 -11.24
CA LYS A 121 7.65 -1.39 -12.70
C LYS A 121 8.17 -2.70 -13.27
N GLU A 122 9.21 -3.28 -12.67
CA GLU A 122 9.74 -4.59 -13.07
C GLU A 122 8.72 -5.71 -12.80
N ASP A 123 8.01 -5.66 -11.68
CA ASP A 123 6.99 -6.67 -11.31
C ASP A 123 5.71 -6.59 -12.18
N VAL A 124 5.34 -5.40 -12.66
CA VAL A 124 4.14 -5.18 -13.49
C VAL A 124 4.40 -5.42 -14.98
N GLN A 125 5.66 -5.38 -15.46
CA GLN A 125 6.03 -5.59 -16.88
C GLN A 125 6.02 -7.05 -17.37
N ILE A 126 5.27 -7.95 -16.72
CA ILE A 126 5.08 -9.34 -17.16
C ILE A 126 4.17 -9.43 -18.39
#